data_AF-A0A2V2E182-F1
#
_entry.id   AF-A0A2V2E182-F1
#
_cell.length_a   1.000
_cell.length_b   1.000
_cell.length_c   1.000
_cell.angle_alpha   90.00
_cell.angle_beta   90.00
_cell.angle_gamma   90.00
#
_symmetry.space_group_name_H-M   'P 1'
#
loop_
_entity.id
_entity.type
_entity.pdbx_description
1 polymer ?
#
loop_
_entity_poly.entity_id
_entity_poly.type
_entity_poly.pdbx_seq_one_letter_code
_entity_poly.pdbx_strand_id
1 'polypeptide(L)'
;MRRARGTKGYKSKPNVFSTFFIFFSVSLFDVSPHLIYNERKGKKRQLPFEWEHTLPAGNEEETMKEKTCCITGHREIPAGRAAYVERALALEIDRAIEDGFTCFLTGFAEGTDQLFARLVLERARSFPQIRLEGAIPFRGRIQTLRRSPESCALLDGCSQLHILSERYSPGVYSCRNRFMIDRSQRVLAVYDGRQSGGTFSAIQLVLKSGRELRTISPALPQD
;
A
#
# COMPACT_ATOMS: atom_id res chain seq x y z
N MET A 1 -11.81 -51.77 -42.15
CA MET A 1 -10.45 -51.68 -41.58
C MET A 1 -10.23 -50.28 -41.01
N ARG A 2 -10.18 -50.12 -39.67
CA ARG A 2 -9.49 -49.03 -38.95
C ARG A 2 -9.69 -49.16 -37.43
N ARG A 3 -8.61 -49.53 -36.74
CA ARG A 3 -8.24 -49.43 -35.30
C ARG A 3 -6.74 -49.78 -35.28
N ALA A 4 -5.84 -49.27 -34.45
CA ALA A 4 -5.76 -48.18 -33.49
C ALA A 4 -4.29 -48.13 -33.00
N ARG A 5 -3.87 -47.00 -32.38
CA ARG A 5 -2.78 -46.84 -31.37
C ARG A 5 -1.33 -47.06 -31.85
N GLY A 6 -0.46 -46.06 -31.75
CA GLY A 6 0.33 -45.68 -30.56
C GLY A 6 1.82 -45.70 -31.00
N THR A 7 2.83 -45.00 -30.50
CA THR A 7 3.09 -44.16 -29.33
C THR A 7 4.39 -43.36 -29.60
N LYS A 8 4.63 -42.35 -28.76
CA LYS A 8 5.73 -41.35 -28.72
C LYS A 8 7.17 -41.89 -28.87
N GLY A 9 8.06 -41.01 -29.36
CA GLY A 9 9.51 -41.07 -29.17
C GLY A 9 10.16 -39.72 -29.46
N TYR A 10 10.46 -38.95 -28.40
CA TYR A 10 11.07 -37.62 -28.44
C TYR A 10 12.58 -37.74 -28.69
N LYS A 11 13.10 -37.12 -29.75
CA LYS A 11 14.54 -37.04 -30.04
C LYS A 11 15.12 -35.82 -29.32
N SER A 12 16.08 -36.04 -28.43
CA SER A 12 16.91 -34.98 -27.86
C SER A 12 18.40 -35.31 -28.01
N LYS A 13 19.12 -34.42 -28.69
CA LYS A 13 20.53 -34.01 -28.53
C LYS A 13 20.83 -33.06 -29.70
N PRO A 14 21.59 -31.96 -29.50
CA PRO A 14 23.04 -32.12 -29.45
C PRO A 14 23.80 -31.09 -28.57
N ASN A 15 25.08 -31.41 -28.33
CA ASN A 15 26.28 -30.54 -28.30
C ASN A 15 26.38 -29.38 -27.29
N VAL A 16 27.53 -28.97 -26.75
CA VAL A 16 28.95 -29.37 -26.76
C VAL A 16 29.57 -28.56 -25.60
N PHE A 17 30.47 -29.18 -24.85
CA PHE A 17 31.26 -28.57 -23.79
C PHE A 17 32.15 -27.45 -24.32
N SER A 18 32.01 -26.24 -23.79
CA SER A 18 33.09 -25.24 -23.78
C SER A 18 32.76 -24.14 -22.75
N THR A 19 33.82 -23.53 -22.23
CA THR A 19 33.89 -22.24 -21.53
C THR A 19 34.21 -22.31 -20.03
N PHE A 20 35.52 -22.19 -19.78
CA PHE A 20 36.19 -21.28 -18.82
C PHE A 20 35.73 -21.29 -17.34
N PHE A 21 36.59 -21.88 -16.51
CA PHE A 21 36.66 -21.63 -15.07
C PHE A 21 37.27 -20.26 -14.80
N ILE A 22 36.50 -19.37 -14.17
CA ILE A 22 37.00 -18.14 -13.53
C ILE A 22 36.98 -18.37 -12.02
N PHE A 23 38.15 -18.24 -11.40
CA PHE A 23 38.34 -18.21 -9.95
C PHE A 23 37.66 -16.96 -9.37
N PHE A 24 36.69 -17.13 -8.47
CA PHE A 24 36.32 -16.10 -7.51
C PHE A 24 36.44 -16.68 -6.10
N SER A 25 37.42 -16.14 -5.38
CA SER A 25 37.69 -16.38 -3.97
C SER A 25 36.49 -15.94 -3.13
N VAL A 26 35.84 -16.90 -2.45
CA VAL A 26 34.88 -16.62 -1.38
C VAL A 26 35.55 -17.04 -0.08
N SER A 27 35.99 -16.05 0.69
CA SER A 27 36.48 -16.25 2.04
C SER A 27 35.35 -16.79 2.93
N LEU A 28 35.64 -17.92 3.56
CA LEU A 28 34.89 -18.54 4.64
C LEU A 28 34.65 -17.54 5.78
N PHE A 29 33.42 -17.46 6.29
CA PHE A 29 33.19 -17.43 7.72
C PHE A 29 31.92 -18.21 8.05
N ASP A 30 32.19 -19.41 8.57
CA ASP A 30 31.50 -20.20 9.58
C ASP A 30 29.97 -20.14 9.71
N VAL A 31 29.37 -21.32 9.48
CA VAL A 31 28.01 -21.66 9.88
C VAL A 31 28.12 -22.59 11.09
N SER A 32 27.31 -22.35 12.12
CA SER A 32 26.44 -23.32 12.83
C SER A 32 26.19 -22.88 14.32
N PRO A 33 25.37 -23.56 15.14
CA PRO A 33 24.01 -23.10 15.43
C PRO A 33 23.62 -23.27 16.93
N HIS A 34 23.12 -22.25 17.63
CA HIS A 34 22.56 -22.48 18.96
C HIS A 34 21.17 -21.89 19.18
N LEU A 35 20.24 -22.83 19.21
CA LEU A 35 18.96 -22.83 19.90
C LEU A 35 19.11 -22.24 21.33
N ILE A 36 18.39 -21.17 21.64
CA ILE A 36 17.92 -20.91 23.01
C ILE A 36 16.46 -20.50 22.92
N TYR A 37 15.60 -21.47 23.19
CA TYR A 37 14.22 -21.29 23.63
C TYR A 37 14.24 -20.70 25.04
N ASN A 38 13.48 -19.63 25.29
CA ASN A 38 13.23 -19.18 26.65
C ASN A 38 11.78 -18.69 26.78
N GLU A 39 10.92 -19.58 27.28
CA GLU A 39 9.66 -19.23 27.90
C GLU A 39 9.93 -18.73 29.33
N ARG A 40 9.56 -17.47 29.61
CA ARG A 40 8.62 -17.09 30.69
C ARG A 40 8.74 -15.62 31.11
N LYS A 41 7.54 -15.08 31.35
CA LYS A 41 7.15 -13.96 32.24
C LYS A 41 7.21 -12.54 31.66
N GLY A 42 6.04 -11.91 31.74
CA GLY A 42 5.71 -10.58 31.25
C GLY A 42 6.72 -9.50 31.63
N LYS A 43 7.14 -8.77 30.59
CA LYS A 43 7.60 -7.40 30.66
C LYS A 43 7.18 -6.75 29.35
N LYS A 44 6.45 -5.63 29.44
CA LYS A 44 6.14 -4.77 28.29
C LYS A 44 7.47 -4.42 27.62
N ARG A 45 7.73 -4.98 26.43
CA ARG A 45 8.86 -4.55 25.61
C ARG A 45 8.43 -3.30 24.85
N GLN A 46 8.88 -2.17 25.37
CA GLN A 46 8.99 -0.93 24.61
C GLN A 46 9.86 -1.24 23.38
N LEU A 47 9.31 -1.02 22.19
CA LEU A 47 10.06 -1.17 20.94
C LEU A 47 11.15 -0.08 20.91
N PRO A 48 12.41 -0.40 20.59
CA PRO A 48 13.44 0.60 20.42
C PRO A 48 13.32 1.13 18.98
N PHE A 49 12.49 2.13 18.77
CA PHE A 49 12.58 2.97 17.58
C PHE A 49 12.13 4.38 17.97
N GLU A 50 12.97 5.01 18.77
CA GLU A 50 12.94 6.43 19.05
C GLU A 50 13.60 7.12 17.86
N TRP A 51 12.84 7.91 17.11
CA TRP A 51 13.42 8.80 16.10
C TRP A 51 14.12 9.91 16.87
N GLU A 52 15.44 9.97 16.82
CA GLU A 52 16.16 11.10 17.38
C GLU A 52 16.05 12.26 16.38
N HIS A 53 15.26 13.28 16.72
CA HIS A 53 15.17 14.52 15.93
C HIS A 53 16.43 15.37 16.17
N THR A 54 17.51 15.04 15.48
CA THR A 54 18.62 15.99 15.31
C THR A 54 18.31 16.83 14.08
N LEU A 55 17.69 17.99 14.29
CA LEU A 55 17.54 19.01 13.25
C LEU A 55 18.92 19.64 13.00
N PRO A 56 19.50 19.57 11.79
CA PRO A 56 20.63 20.42 11.47
C PRO A 56 20.15 21.87 11.36
N ALA A 57 20.80 22.76 12.10
CA ALA A 57 20.69 24.19 11.91
C ALA A 57 21.39 24.56 10.58
N GLY A 58 20.66 25.19 9.67
CA GLY A 58 21.24 25.84 8.49
C GLY A 58 20.46 25.62 7.20
N ASN A 59 20.11 26.75 6.58
CA ASN A 59 19.69 26.94 5.19
C ASN A 59 18.20 26.67 4.91
N GLU A 60 17.36 27.67 5.17
CA GLU A 60 15.98 27.74 4.68
C GLU A 60 16.01 28.06 3.17
N GLU A 61 16.40 27.08 2.37
CA GLU A 61 15.78 26.92 1.06
C GLU A 61 14.42 26.29 1.38
N GLU A 62 13.36 27.10 1.30
CA GLU A 62 11.98 26.73 1.58
C GLU A 62 11.55 25.65 0.56
N THR A 63 12.07 24.44 0.75
CA THR A 63 11.68 23.24 0.03
C THR A 63 10.23 23.03 0.39
N MET A 64 9.34 23.50 -0.49
CA MET A 64 7.91 23.33 -0.38
C MET A 64 7.64 21.88 0.00
N LYS A 65 7.35 21.67 1.29
CA LYS A 65 7.26 20.34 1.86
C LYS A 65 6.11 19.66 1.15
N GLU A 66 6.41 18.55 0.47
CA GLU A 66 5.43 17.84 -0.35
C GLU A 66 4.15 17.59 0.47
N LYS A 67 3.01 18.01 -0.09
CA LYS A 67 1.70 17.80 0.53
C LYS A 67 1.13 16.46 0.10
N THR A 68 0.89 15.60 1.07
CA THR A 68 0.37 14.25 0.90
C THR A 68 -1.07 14.13 1.40
N CYS A 69 -1.92 13.54 0.56
CA CYS A 69 -3.32 13.22 0.86
C CYS A 69 -3.48 11.70 0.86
N CYS A 70 -4.12 11.11 1.87
CA CYS A 70 -4.43 9.68 1.86
C CYS A 70 -5.92 9.38 1.94
N ILE A 71 -6.29 8.17 1.56
CA ILE A 71 -7.65 7.64 1.65
C ILE A 71 -7.78 6.59 2.76
N THR A 72 -8.95 6.57 3.40
CA THR A 72 -9.42 5.44 4.17
C THR A 72 -10.91 5.22 3.88
N GLY A 73 -11.37 3.97 3.89
CA GLY A 73 -12.78 3.71 3.69
C GLY A 73 -13.14 2.24 3.75
N HIS A 74 -14.44 1.99 3.55
CA HIS A 74 -14.98 0.64 3.53
C HIS A 74 -14.56 -0.12 2.28
N ARG A 75 -14.42 -1.45 2.44
CA ARG A 75 -14.10 -2.37 1.34
C ARG A 75 -15.28 -2.59 0.40
N GLU A 76 -16.48 -2.43 0.93
CA GLU A 76 -17.72 -2.58 0.20
C GLU A 76 -18.44 -1.24 0.22
N ILE A 77 -18.64 -0.68 -0.96
CA ILE A 77 -19.50 0.49 -1.15
C ILE A 77 -20.88 -0.07 -1.53
N PRO A 78 -21.97 0.36 -0.86
CA PRO A 78 -23.31 -0.10 -1.21
C PRO A 78 -23.61 0.14 -2.71
N ALA A 79 -24.16 -0.87 -3.40
CA ALA A 79 -24.31 -0.86 -4.86
C ALA A 79 -25.08 0.37 -5.40
N GLY A 80 -26.10 0.84 -4.68
CA GLY A 80 -26.85 2.05 -5.04
C GLY A 80 -26.13 3.38 -4.76
N ARG A 81 -24.93 3.35 -4.17
CA ARG A 81 -24.16 4.52 -3.73
C ARG A 81 -22.81 4.65 -4.42
N ALA A 82 -22.36 3.64 -5.16
CA ALA A 82 -21.07 3.65 -5.85
C ALA A 82 -20.86 4.91 -6.69
N ALA A 83 -21.84 5.26 -7.53
CA ALA A 83 -21.76 6.44 -8.39
C ALA A 83 -21.74 7.77 -7.61
N TYR A 84 -22.43 7.83 -6.46
CA TYR A 84 -22.39 9.01 -5.60
C TYR A 84 -21.02 9.14 -4.93
N VAL A 85 -20.52 8.06 -4.32
CA VAL A 85 -19.21 8.03 -3.66
C VAL A 85 -18.11 8.36 -4.65
N GLU A 86 -18.16 7.82 -5.86
CA GLU A 86 -17.21 8.12 -6.92
C GLU A 86 -17.19 9.62 -7.26
N ARG A 87 -18.35 10.24 -7.47
CA ARG A 87 -18.43 11.70 -7.76
C ARG A 87 -17.95 12.55 -6.58
N ALA A 88 -18.36 12.20 -5.37
CA ALA A 88 -17.95 12.94 -4.17
C ALA A 88 -16.44 12.81 -3.93
N LEU A 89 -15.88 11.61 -4.12
CA LEU A 89 -14.46 11.36 -3.97
C LEU A 89 -13.64 12.04 -5.05
N ALA A 90 -14.11 12.02 -6.31
CA ALA A 90 -13.52 12.77 -7.41
C ALA A 90 -13.40 14.27 -7.07
N LEU A 91 -14.47 14.88 -6.56
CA LEU A 91 -14.48 16.29 -6.17
C LEU A 91 -13.50 16.59 -5.03
N GLU A 92 -13.41 15.72 -4.02
CA GLU A 92 -12.45 15.89 -2.91
C GLU A 92 -10.99 15.71 -3.37
N ILE A 93 -10.74 14.85 -4.36
CA ILE A 93 -9.41 14.74 -5.00
C ILE A 93 -9.10 16.03 -5.76
N ASP A 94 -10.04 16.55 -6.56
CA ASP A 94 -9.86 17.78 -7.33
C ASP A 94 -9.53 18.97 -6.41
N ARG A 95 -10.28 19.11 -5.30
CA ARG A 95 -9.99 20.10 -4.24
C ARG A 95 -8.61 19.92 -3.61
N ALA A 96 -8.18 18.67 -3.38
CA ALA A 96 -6.84 18.43 -2.87
C ALA A 96 -5.76 18.87 -3.88
N ILE A 97 -5.96 18.62 -5.18
CA ILE A 97 -5.04 19.09 -6.22
C ILE A 97 -4.97 20.62 -6.24
N GLU A 98 -6.13 21.29 -6.17
CA GLU A 98 -6.23 22.76 -6.11
C GLU A 98 -5.53 23.35 -4.88
N ASP A 99 -5.61 22.66 -3.73
CA ASP A 99 -4.94 23.04 -2.47
C ASP A 99 -3.42 22.75 -2.48
N GLY A 100 -2.89 22.24 -3.60
CA GLY A 100 -1.47 21.98 -3.83
C GLY A 100 -0.98 20.62 -3.32
N PHE A 101 -1.87 19.64 -3.14
CA PHE A 101 -1.46 18.27 -2.84
C PHE A 101 -0.93 17.60 -4.10
N THR A 102 0.29 17.05 -4.01
CA THR A 102 0.99 16.42 -5.13
C THR A 102 1.18 14.92 -4.91
N CYS A 103 1.18 14.45 -3.66
CA CYS A 103 1.33 13.02 -3.35
C CYS A 103 0.01 12.46 -2.83
N PHE A 104 -0.47 11.37 -3.45
CA PHE A 104 -1.70 10.70 -3.06
C PHE A 104 -1.39 9.27 -2.62
N LEU A 105 -1.76 8.91 -1.39
CA LEU A 105 -1.40 7.65 -0.78
C LEU A 105 -2.65 6.77 -0.56
N THR A 106 -2.66 5.61 -1.21
CA THR A 106 -3.67 4.56 -1.02
C THR A 106 -3.05 3.37 -0.30
N GLY A 107 -3.82 2.46 0.28
CA GLY A 107 -3.25 1.17 0.69
C GLY A 107 -3.98 -0.04 0.16
N PHE A 108 -4.60 0.11 -1.01
CA PHE A 108 -5.00 -1.00 -1.86
C PHE A 108 -5.91 -2.04 -1.18
N ALA A 109 -6.73 -1.59 -0.23
CA ALA A 109 -7.92 -2.36 0.11
C ALA A 109 -8.85 -2.44 -1.11
N GLU A 110 -9.66 -3.49 -1.21
CA GLU A 110 -10.72 -3.52 -2.23
C GLU A 110 -11.73 -2.38 -1.96
N GLY A 111 -12.49 -1.97 -2.99
CA GLY A 111 -13.48 -0.91 -2.88
C GLY A 111 -12.87 0.49 -2.87
N THR A 112 -13.01 1.21 -1.76
CA THR A 112 -12.68 2.66 -1.69
C THR A 112 -11.23 2.97 -2.07
N ASP A 113 -10.27 2.23 -1.53
CA ASP A 113 -8.83 2.48 -1.77
C ASP A 113 -8.47 2.31 -3.26
N GLN A 114 -9.07 1.35 -3.96
CA GLN A 114 -8.86 1.11 -5.40
C GLN A 114 -9.60 2.13 -6.28
N LEU A 115 -10.81 2.52 -5.88
CA LEU A 115 -11.54 3.60 -6.54
C LEU A 115 -10.75 4.92 -6.49
N PHE A 116 -10.23 5.26 -5.31
CA PHE A 116 -9.35 6.41 -5.13
C PHE A 116 -8.10 6.34 -6.02
N ALA A 117 -7.41 5.19 -6.03
CA ALA A 117 -6.24 4.98 -6.87
C ALA A 117 -6.54 5.22 -8.36
N ARG A 118 -7.66 4.68 -8.85
CA ARG A 118 -8.12 4.89 -10.22
C ARG A 118 -8.34 6.38 -10.53
N LEU A 119 -9.11 7.07 -9.69
CA LEU A 119 -9.45 8.48 -9.88
C LEU A 119 -8.22 9.39 -9.88
N VAL A 120 -7.23 9.12 -9.02
CA VAL A 120 -5.95 9.84 -8.98
C VAL A 120 -5.15 9.60 -10.26
N LEU A 121 -5.04 8.34 -10.72
CA LEU A 121 -4.29 8.02 -11.95
C LEU A 121 -4.94 8.64 -13.20
N GLU A 122 -6.26 8.74 -13.24
CA GLU A 122 -6.97 9.46 -14.31
C GLU A 122 -6.56 10.94 -14.33
N ARG A 123 -6.49 11.59 -13.16
CA ARG A 123 -6.10 13.00 -13.02
C ARG A 123 -4.62 13.23 -13.29
N ALA A 124 -3.76 12.28 -12.94
CA ALA A 124 -2.31 12.37 -13.20
C ALA A 124 -1.99 12.51 -14.70
N ARG A 125 -2.91 12.11 -15.59
CA ARG A 125 -2.78 12.33 -17.04
C ARG A 125 -2.88 13.80 -17.44
N SER A 126 -3.65 14.60 -16.69
CA SER A 126 -3.85 16.04 -16.91
C SER A 126 -2.99 16.89 -15.98
N PHE A 127 -2.60 16.35 -14.83
CA PHE A 127 -1.81 17.01 -13.79
C PHE A 127 -0.52 16.22 -13.54
N PRO A 128 0.52 16.37 -14.36
CA PRO A 128 1.74 15.55 -14.25
C PRO A 128 2.53 15.77 -12.95
N GLN A 129 2.23 16.83 -12.20
CA GLN A 129 2.82 17.10 -10.89
C GLN A 129 2.30 16.18 -9.78
N ILE A 130 1.17 15.49 -10.00
CA ILE A 130 0.60 14.59 -8.99
C ILE A 130 1.05 13.16 -9.23
N ARG A 131 1.20 12.42 -8.13
CA ARG A 131 1.63 11.02 -8.14
C ARG A 131 0.86 10.18 -7.15
N LEU A 132 0.63 8.92 -7.52
CA LEU A 132 0.01 7.93 -6.65
C LEU A 132 1.09 7.05 -6.01
N GLU A 133 1.03 6.89 -4.70
CA GLU A 133 1.81 5.92 -3.94
C GLU A 133 0.90 4.88 -3.28
N GLY A 134 1.42 3.66 -3.12
CA GLY A 134 0.72 2.56 -2.47
C GLY A 134 1.37 2.11 -1.17
N ALA A 135 0.64 2.08 -0.07
CA ALA A 135 1.05 1.46 1.18
C ALA A 135 0.54 0.01 1.25
N ILE A 136 1.42 -0.95 1.02
CA ILE A 136 1.11 -2.37 1.04
C ILE A 136 1.41 -2.96 2.42
N PRO A 137 0.43 -3.59 3.09
CA PRO A 137 0.59 -4.08 4.45
C PRO A 137 1.69 -5.14 4.57
N PHE A 138 1.78 -6.07 3.62
CA PHE A 138 2.84 -7.08 3.57
C PHE A 138 3.09 -7.59 2.14
N ARG A 139 4.29 -8.09 1.84
CA ARG A 139 4.71 -8.48 0.47
C ARG A 139 3.75 -9.47 -0.20
N GLY A 140 3.25 -10.46 0.54
CA GLY A 140 2.28 -11.44 0.03
C GLY A 140 0.99 -10.83 -0.53
N ARG A 141 0.58 -9.64 -0.07
CA ARG A 141 -0.61 -8.94 -0.57
C ARG A 141 -0.45 -8.50 -2.03
N ILE A 142 0.76 -8.20 -2.50
CA ILE A 142 1.02 -7.83 -3.91
C ILE A 142 0.61 -8.97 -4.84
N GLN A 143 0.95 -10.22 -4.48
CA GLN A 143 0.61 -11.38 -5.28
C GLN A 143 -0.90 -11.55 -5.40
N THR A 144 -1.65 -11.29 -4.33
CA THR A 144 -3.11 -11.32 -4.36
C THR A 144 -3.68 -10.21 -5.26
N LEU A 145 -3.18 -8.99 -5.14
CA LEU A 145 -3.63 -7.85 -5.94
C LEU A 145 -3.36 -8.08 -7.43
N ARG A 146 -2.20 -8.64 -7.80
CA ARG A 146 -1.85 -8.94 -9.20
C ARG A 146 -2.71 -10.02 -9.86
N ARG A 147 -3.57 -10.72 -9.12
CA ARG A 147 -4.52 -11.69 -9.72
C ARG A 147 -5.66 -11.01 -10.47
N SER A 148 -6.00 -9.77 -10.11
CA SER A 148 -6.98 -8.98 -10.85
C SER A 148 -6.26 -8.07 -11.84
N PRO A 149 -6.59 -8.10 -13.14
CA PRO A 149 -6.00 -7.18 -14.13
C PRO A 149 -6.18 -5.71 -13.75
N GLU A 150 -7.35 -5.35 -13.19
CA GLU A 150 -7.65 -4.00 -12.74
C GLU A 150 -6.71 -3.57 -11.62
N SER A 151 -6.59 -4.38 -10.57
CA SER A 151 -5.69 -4.09 -9.45
C SER A 151 -4.22 -4.09 -9.87
N CYS A 152 -3.83 -4.92 -10.84
CA CYS A 152 -2.48 -4.91 -11.40
C CYS A 152 -2.18 -3.58 -12.09
N ALA A 153 -3.08 -3.10 -12.95
CA ALA A 153 -2.91 -1.82 -13.64
C ALA A 153 -2.78 -0.64 -12.66
N LEU A 154 -3.54 -0.66 -11.55
CA LEU A 154 -3.42 0.36 -10.50
C LEU A 154 -2.07 0.31 -9.77
N LEU A 155 -1.54 -0.89 -9.50
CA LEU A 155 -0.21 -1.05 -8.91
C LEU A 155 0.89 -0.55 -9.84
N ASP A 156 0.79 -0.86 -11.13
CA ASP A 156 1.79 -0.46 -12.13
C ASP A 156 1.75 1.05 -12.41
N GLY A 157 0.61 1.71 -12.16
CA GLY A 157 0.48 3.17 -12.21
C GLY A 157 1.06 3.91 -11.00
N CYS A 158 1.41 3.22 -9.91
CA CYS A 158 1.99 3.88 -8.74
C CYS A 158 3.44 4.29 -8.99
N SER A 159 3.80 5.50 -8.58
CA SER A 159 5.20 5.95 -8.60
C SER A 159 6.06 5.19 -7.59
N GLN A 160 5.46 4.79 -6.47
CA GLN A 160 6.15 4.06 -5.41
C GLN A 160 5.18 3.14 -4.64
N LEU A 161 5.68 1.97 -4.23
CA LEU A 161 4.99 1.04 -3.34
C LEU A 161 5.81 0.85 -2.06
N HIS A 162 5.19 1.15 -0.91
CA HIS A 162 5.76 0.97 0.42
C HIS A 162 5.29 -0.35 0.99
N ILE A 163 6.18 -1.33 1.09
CA ILE A 163 5.88 -2.63 1.70
C ILE A 163 6.30 -2.57 3.17
N LEU A 164 5.34 -2.66 4.10
CA LEU A 164 5.61 -2.43 5.52
C LEU A 164 6.10 -3.67 6.27
N SER A 165 5.86 -4.86 5.73
CA SER A 165 6.30 -6.12 6.32
C SER A 165 6.56 -7.16 5.24
N GLU A 166 7.56 -8.00 5.45
CA GLU A 166 7.82 -9.12 4.55
C GLU A 166 6.77 -10.25 4.71
N ARG A 167 6.20 -10.40 5.90
CA ARG A 167 5.23 -11.46 6.23
C ARG A 167 3.98 -10.90 6.90
N TYR A 168 2.90 -11.67 6.84
CA TYR A 168 1.71 -11.37 7.61
C TYR A 168 1.98 -11.49 9.12
N SER A 169 1.43 -10.57 9.90
CA SER A 169 1.38 -10.63 11.36
C SER A 169 0.06 -10.04 11.86
N PRO A 170 -0.34 -10.30 13.12
CA PRO A 170 -1.46 -9.56 13.70
C PRO A 170 -1.15 -8.06 13.74
N GLY A 171 -2.06 -7.23 13.22
CA GLY A 171 -1.96 -5.76 13.29
C GLY A 171 -1.29 -5.05 12.11
N VAL A 172 -0.76 -5.76 11.11
CA VAL A 172 -0.09 -5.10 9.97
C VAL A 172 -1.00 -4.12 9.22
N TYR A 173 -2.31 -4.39 9.14
CA TYR A 173 -3.26 -3.45 8.54
C TYR A 173 -3.39 -2.15 9.33
N SER A 174 -3.33 -2.22 10.66
CA SER A 174 -3.33 -1.04 11.53
C SER A 174 -2.03 -0.26 11.40
N CYS A 175 -0.88 -0.96 11.34
CA CYS A 175 0.41 -0.33 11.04
C CYS A 175 0.39 0.37 9.68
N ARG A 176 -0.24 -0.25 8.67
CA ARG A 176 -0.47 0.37 7.36
C ARG A 176 -1.28 1.64 7.46
N ASN A 177 -2.41 1.62 8.16
CA ASN A 177 -3.24 2.81 8.31
C ASN A 177 -2.47 3.93 9.03
N ARG A 178 -1.72 3.61 10.08
CA ARG A 178 -0.86 4.58 10.78
C ARG A 178 0.22 5.16 9.88
N PHE A 179 0.90 4.32 9.10
CA PHE A 179 1.90 4.76 8.12
C PHE A 179 1.34 5.81 7.15
N MET A 180 0.13 5.59 6.65
CA MET A 180 -0.51 6.52 5.71
C MET A 180 -0.90 7.84 6.39
N ILE A 181 -1.55 7.77 7.55
CA ILE A 181 -2.03 8.94 8.28
C ILE A 181 -0.88 9.82 8.76
N ASP A 182 0.19 9.21 9.26
CA ASP A 182 1.33 9.97 9.80
C ASP A 182 2.05 10.79 8.72
N ARG A 183 2.05 10.29 7.47
CA ARG A 183 2.66 10.95 6.30
C ARG A 183 1.75 11.93 5.59
N SER A 184 0.46 11.93 5.88
CA SER A 184 -0.52 12.74 5.17
C SER A 184 -0.94 13.95 5.99
N GLN A 185 -1.10 15.10 5.33
CA GLN A 185 -1.68 16.29 5.96
C GLN A 185 -3.20 16.27 5.89
N ARG A 186 -3.76 15.64 4.83
CA ARG A 186 -5.19 15.43 4.63
C ARG A 186 -5.53 13.96 4.50
N VAL A 187 -6.64 13.57 5.11
CA VAL A 187 -7.21 12.23 5.01
C VAL A 187 -8.64 12.34 4.49
N LEU A 188 -8.89 11.72 3.35
CA LEU A 188 -10.23 11.48 2.84
C LEU A 188 -10.77 10.21 3.49
N ALA A 189 -11.99 10.24 4.00
CA ALA A 189 -12.62 9.11 4.66
C ALA A 189 -14.00 8.82 4.06
N VAL A 190 -14.14 7.70 3.32
CA VAL A 190 -15.46 7.21 2.91
C VAL A 190 -16.02 6.34 4.03
N TYR A 191 -16.99 6.87 4.77
CA TYR A 191 -17.38 6.31 6.05
C TYR A 191 -18.85 6.54 6.36
N ASP A 192 -19.53 5.47 6.77
CA ASP A 192 -20.98 5.41 6.99
C ASP A 192 -21.41 5.66 8.45
N GLY A 193 -20.49 6.07 9.33
CA GLY A 193 -20.81 6.37 10.73
C GLY A 193 -20.70 5.18 11.71
N ARG A 194 -20.39 3.96 11.25
CA ARG A 194 -20.25 2.79 12.14
C ARG A 194 -19.12 2.95 13.15
N GLN A 195 -19.39 2.89 14.44
CA GLN A 195 -18.39 3.08 15.51
C GLN A 195 -17.46 1.87 15.74
N SER A 196 -17.25 1.03 14.71
CA SER A 196 -16.39 -0.14 14.78
C SER A 196 -15.71 -0.43 13.43
N GLY A 197 -14.64 -1.23 13.48
CA GLY A 197 -13.89 -1.65 12.28
C GLY A 197 -12.66 -0.81 11.96
N GLY A 198 -11.95 -1.20 10.90
CA GLY A 198 -10.66 -0.61 10.52
C GLY A 198 -10.75 0.87 10.14
N THR A 199 -11.83 1.27 9.46
CA THR A 199 -12.09 2.66 9.04
C THR A 199 -12.34 3.56 10.25
N PHE A 200 -13.16 3.11 11.21
CA PHE A 200 -13.39 3.87 12.44
C PHE A 200 -12.09 4.09 13.22
N SER A 201 -11.29 3.04 13.40
CA SER A 201 -9.97 3.14 14.05
C SER A 201 -9.03 4.11 13.32
N ALA A 202 -9.06 4.14 11.99
CA ALA A 202 -8.29 5.10 11.19
C ALA A 202 -8.79 6.53 11.43
N ILE A 203 -10.10 6.78 11.39
CA ILE A 203 -10.66 8.12 11.65
C ILE A 203 -10.30 8.62 13.05
N GLN A 204 -10.44 7.78 14.08
CA GLN A 204 -10.03 8.12 15.44
C GLN A 204 -8.55 8.50 15.52
N LEU A 205 -7.70 7.84 14.73
CA LEU A 205 -6.29 8.15 14.64
C LEU A 205 -6.03 9.51 13.99
N VAL A 206 -6.76 9.84 12.91
CA VAL A 206 -6.67 11.15 12.23
C VAL A 206 -7.04 12.28 13.19
N LEU A 207 -8.16 12.13 13.90
CA LEU A 207 -8.64 13.12 14.88
C LEU A 207 -7.61 13.36 16.00
N LYS A 208 -6.96 12.30 16.48
CA LYS A 208 -5.89 12.40 17.49
C LYS A 208 -4.61 13.03 16.97
N SER A 209 -4.29 12.82 15.69
CA SER A 209 -3.07 13.35 15.06
C SER A 209 -3.22 14.81 14.59
N GLY A 210 -4.41 15.42 14.71
CA GLY A 210 -4.67 16.80 14.28
C GLY A 210 -4.53 17.01 12.76
N ARG A 211 -4.70 15.94 11.97
CA ARG A 211 -4.67 16.02 10.50
C ARG A 211 -6.02 16.47 9.97
N GLU A 212 -6.04 17.08 8.79
CA GLU A 212 -7.27 17.46 8.14
C GLU A 212 -8.06 16.21 7.73
N LEU A 213 -9.34 16.14 8.12
CA LEU A 213 -10.24 15.03 7.79
C LEU A 213 -11.37 15.53 6.91
N ARG A 214 -11.55 14.91 5.74
CA ARG A 214 -12.69 15.12 4.84
C ARG A 214 -13.51 13.85 4.78
N THR A 215 -14.74 13.87 5.28
CA THR A 215 -15.60 12.69 5.33
C THR A 215 -16.62 12.70 4.21
N ILE A 216 -16.76 11.57 3.52
CA ILE A 216 -17.78 11.30 2.51
C ILE A 216 -18.68 10.21 3.07
N SER A 217 -19.92 10.56 3.39
CA SER A 217 -20.89 9.58 3.90
C SER A 217 -21.57 8.85 2.73
N PRO A 218 -21.47 7.51 2.64
CA PRO A 218 -22.29 6.74 1.71
C PRO A 218 -23.71 6.51 2.25
N ALA A 219 -24.01 6.85 3.51
CA ALA A 219 -25.32 6.73 4.11
C ALA A 219 -26.24 7.89 3.66
N LEU A 220 -27.54 7.63 3.55
CA LEU A 220 -28.55 8.68 3.40
C LEU A 220 -28.53 9.61 4.62
N PRO A 221 -28.91 10.90 4.47
CA PRO A 221 -29.41 11.66 5.61
C PRO A 221 -30.46 10.79 6.30
N GLN A 222 -30.36 10.62 7.62
CA GLN A 222 -31.53 10.19 8.37
C GLN A 222 -32.43 11.42 8.40
N ASP A 223 -33.52 11.35 7.65
CA ASP A 223 -34.61 12.34 7.71
C ASP A 223 -35.15 12.47 9.14
#